data_AF-A0A931CEF6-F1
#
_entry.id   AF-A0A931CEF6-F1
#
_cell.length_a   1.000
_cell.length_b   1.000
_cell.length_c   1.000
_cell.angle_alpha   90.00
_cell.angle_beta   90.00
_cell.angle_gamma   90.00
#
_symmetry.space_group_name_H-M   'P 1'
#
loop_
_entity.id
_entity.type
_entity.pdbx_description
1 polymer ?
#
loop_
_entity_poly.entity_id
_entity_poly.type
_entity_poly.pdbx_seq_one_letter_code
_entity_poly.pdbx_strand_id
1 'polypeptide(L)'
;MAMTLIKDVAQIISLAGVIFAIYYASSQTRKLQRQIHISNLYSRYDALHHANERYDAGLAMLFQRPELRPYIFARKPVDLAGEDLDRALIVADQMAGAVDHALRVGDRFPDPDDEGWPPVAREMVRTPIFQTIVGEKPLDFPDLGKYFTKGDKIPAAPDTTPNK
;
A
#
# COMPACT_ATOMS: atom_id res chain seq x y z
N MET A 1 5.16 -70.16 -11.10
CA MET A 1 5.91 -69.60 -9.96
C MET A 1 6.79 -68.40 -10.34
N ALA A 2 7.53 -68.43 -11.46
CA ALA A 2 8.30 -67.25 -11.92
C ALA A 2 7.41 -66.05 -12.36
N MET A 3 6.25 -66.32 -12.96
CA MET A 3 5.35 -65.27 -13.50
C MET A 3 4.60 -64.46 -12.42
N THR A 4 4.43 -65.01 -11.22
CA THR A 4 3.89 -64.29 -10.06
C THR A 4 4.92 -63.36 -9.45
N LEU A 5 6.17 -63.82 -9.31
CA LEU A 5 7.27 -63.01 -8.77
C LEU A 5 7.56 -61.75 -9.59
N ILE A 6 7.50 -61.84 -10.93
CA ILE A 6 7.71 -60.68 -11.83
C ILE A 6 6.59 -59.64 -11.66
N LYS A 7 5.33 -60.08 -11.47
CA LYS A 7 4.19 -59.19 -11.26
C LYS A 7 4.30 -58.46 -9.91
N ASP A 8 4.70 -59.18 -8.87
CA ASP A 8 4.88 -58.60 -7.53
C ASP A 8 6.00 -57.55 -7.53
N VAL A 9 7.13 -57.84 -8.18
CA VAL A 9 8.23 -56.87 -8.35
C VAL A 9 7.80 -55.65 -9.15
N ALA A 10 7.05 -55.83 -10.24
CA ALA A 10 6.54 -54.72 -11.04
C ALA A 10 5.56 -53.84 -10.24
N GLN A 11 4.70 -54.43 -9.42
CA GLN A 11 3.78 -53.70 -8.54
C GLN A 11 4.51 -52.90 -7.48
N ILE A 12 5.55 -53.47 -6.85
CA ILE A 12 6.38 -52.76 -5.86
C ILE A 12 7.10 -51.57 -6.51
N ILE A 13 7.69 -51.76 -7.69
CA ILE A 13 8.37 -50.68 -8.42
C ILE A 13 7.37 -49.60 -8.82
N SER A 14 6.18 -49.98 -9.30
CA SER A 14 5.12 -49.03 -9.65
C SER A 14 4.66 -48.21 -8.44
N LEU A 15 4.46 -48.86 -7.29
CA LEU A 15 4.09 -48.18 -6.05
C LEU A 15 5.18 -47.21 -5.58
N ALA A 16 6.44 -47.64 -5.62
CA ALA A 16 7.59 -46.78 -5.32
C ALA A 16 7.66 -45.56 -6.24
N GLY A 17 7.38 -45.75 -7.55
CA GLY A 17 7.30 -44.67 -8.52
C GLY A 17 6.20 -43.66 -8.21
N VAL A 18 5.01 -44.13 -7.82
CA VAL A 18 3.89 -43.25 -7.40
C VAL A 18 4.25 -42.46 -6.14
N ILE A 19 4.82 -43.12 -5.12
CA ILE A 19 5.26 -42.46 -3.88
C ILE A 19 6.29 -41.37 -4.20
N PHE A 20 7.27 -41.67 -5.04
CA PHE A 20 8.29 -40.71 -5.45
C PHE A 20 7.70 -39.52 -6.22
N ALA A 21 6.77 -39.78 -7.15
CA ALA A 21 6.09 -38.74 -7.91
C ALA A 21 5.29 -37.79 -7.00
N ILE A 22 4.55 -38.34 -6.02
CA ILE A 22 3.79 -37.55 -5.04
C ILE A 22 4.73 -36.71 -4.16
N TYR A 23 5.83 -37.30 -3.69
CA TYR A 23 6.83 -36.57 -2.91
C TYR A 23 7.44 -35.42 -3.71
N TYR A 24 7.82 -35.68 -4.96
CA TYR A 24 8.42 -34.68 -5.84
C TYR A 24 7.44 -33.56 -6.19
N ALA A 25 6.18 -33.91 -6.49
CA ALA A 25 5.11 -32.93 -6.71
C ALA A 25 4.88 -32.05 -5.48
N SER A 26 4.83 -32.65 -4.28
CA SER A 26 4.68 -31.92 -3.03
C SER A 26 5.85 -30.97 -2.76
N SER A 27 7.08 -31.40 -3.06
CA SER A 27 8.29 -30.57 -2.93
C SER A 27 8.28 -29.39 -3.91
N GLN A 28 7.86 -29.62 -5.16
CA GLN A 28 7.69 -28.55 -6.14
C GLN A 28 6.62 -27.55 -5.73
N THR A 29 5.46 -28.01 -5.27
CA THR A 29 4.38 -27.12 -4.79
C THR A 29 4.87 -26.21 -3.66
N ARG A 30 5.64 -26.75 -2.70
CA ARG A 30 6.23 -25.93 -1.62
C ARG A 30 7.23 -24.90 -2.14
N LYS A 31 8.05 -25.25 -3.13
CA LYS A 31 8.99 -24.30 -3.76
C LYS A 31 8.24 -23.21 -4.53
N LEU A 32 7.19 -23.57 -5.26
CA LEU A 32 6.35 -22.63 -5.99
C LEU A 32 5.64 -21.67 -5.04
N GLN A 33 5.09 -22.17 -3.93
CA GLN A 33 4.50 -21.33 -2.87
C GLN A 33 5.50 -20.31 -2.32
N ARG A 34 6.75 -20.74 -2.05
CA ARG A 34 7.82 -19.82 -1.61
C ARG A 34 8.14 -18.77 -2.67
N GLN A 35 8.22 -19.15 -3.95
CA GLN A 35 8.48 -18.21 -5.03
C GLN A 35 7.35 -17.19 -5.21
N ILE A 36 6.09 -17.62 -5.15
CA ILE A 36 4.93 -16.72 -5.22
C ILE A 36 4.97 -15.73 -4.04
N HIS A 37 5.27 -16.21 -2.84
CA HIS A 37 5.39 -15.34 -1.68
C HIS A 37 6.47 -14.26 -1.86
N ILE A 38 7.67 -14.65 -2.32
CA ILE A 38 8.76 -13.70 -2.61
C ILE A 38 8.36 -12.72 -3.73
N SER A 39 7.73 -13.22 -4.80
CA SER A 39 7.28 -12.37 -5.91
C SER A 39 6.25 -11.33 -5.44
N ASN A 40 5.30 -11.73 -4.60
CA ASN A 40 4.29 -10.80 -4.07
C ASN A 40 4.93 -9.75 -3.15
N LEU A 41 5.90 -10.14 -2.32
CA LEU A 41 6.67 -9.20 -1.49
C LEU A 41 7.43 -8.18 -2.36
N TYR A 42 8.09 -8.65 -3.42
CA TYR A 42 8.81 -7.79 -4.34
C TYR A 42 7.86 -6.82 -5.07
N SER A 43 6.75 -7.31 -5.62
CA SER A 43 5.74 -6.47 -6.28
C SER A 43 5.13 -5.44 -5.34
N ARG A 44 4.89 -5.80 -4.06
CA ARG A 44 4.43 -4.84 -3.05
C ARG A 44 5.49 -3.76 -2.80
N TYR A 45 6.74 -4.16 -2.57
CA TYR A 45 7.83 -3.21 -2.31
C TYR A 45 8.03 -2.24 -3.47
N ASP A 46 8.04 -2.75 -4.70
CA ASP A 46 8.17 -1.95 -5.92
C ASP A 46 7.02 -0.94 -6.08
N ALA A 47 5.78 -1.38 -5.86
CA ALA A 47 4.62 -0.49 -5.93
C ALA A 47 4.63 0.59 -4.81
N LEU A 48 5.03 0.23 -3.58
CA LEU A 48 5.20 1.20 -2.49
C LEU A 48 6.39 2.14 -2.73
N HIS A 49 7.44 1.67 -3.38
CA HIS A 49 8.57 2.50 -3.78
C HIS A 49 8.13 3.59 -4.77
N HIS A 50 7.34 3.23 -5.80
CA HIS A 50 6.77 4.22 -6.71
C HIS A 50 5.83 5.23 -6.03
N ALA A 51 5.06 4.79 -5.03
CA ALA A 51 4.28 5.73 -4.22
C ALA A 51 5.20 6.72 -3.48
N ASN A 52 6.27 6.23 -2.85
CA ASN A 52 7.26 7.07 -2.18
C ASN A 52 7.93 8.05 -3.14
N GLU A 53 8.41 7.60 -4.30
CA GLU A 53 9.03 8.47 -5.30
C GLU A 53 8.08 9.60 -5.74
N ARG A 54 6.80 9.27 -5.94
CA ARG A 54 5.78 10.26 -6.32
C ARG A 54 5.53 11.26 -5.20
N TYR A 55 5.50 10.80 -3.95
CA TYR A 55 5.36 11.65 -2.77
C TYR A 55 6.58 12.57 -2.60
N ASP A 56 7.79 12.02 -2.74
CA ASP A 56 9.05 12.75 -2.68
C ASP A 56 9.17 13.78 -3.80
N ALA A 57 8.64 13.51 -5.00
CA ALA A 57 8.52 14.50 -6.06
C ALA A 57 7.64 15.69 -5.65
N GLY A 58 6.52 15.44 -4.94
CA GLY A 58 5.71 16.50 -4.32
C GLY A 58 6.48 17.30 -3.27
N LEU A 59 7.27 16.62 -2.42
CA LEU A 59 8.14 17.29 -1.45
C LEU A 59 9.23 18.14 -2.13
N ALA A 60 9.80 17.65 -3.23
CA ALA A 60 10.79 18.39 -4.01
C ALA A 60 10.20 19.68 -4.60
N MET A 61 8.96 19.64 -5.09
CA MET A 61 8.25 20.85 -5.52
C MET A 61 8.04 21.84 -4.36
N LEU A 62 7.76 21.35 -3.15
CA LEU A 62 7.67 22.19 -1.95
C LEU A 62 9.00 22.82 -1.53
N PHE A 63 10.12 22.13 -1.74
CA PHE A 63 11.45 22.71 -1.48
C PHE A 63 11.79 23.84 -2.46
N GLN A 64 11.31 23.75 -3.70
CA GLN A 64 11.45 24.83 -4.69
C GLN A 64 10.53 26.03 -4.39
N ARG A 65 9.47 25.81 -3.62
CA ARG A 65 8.41 26.79 -3.29
C ARG A 65 8.08 26.76 -1.79
N PRO A 66 9.02 27.19 -0.92
CA PRO A 66 8.84 27.13 0.53
C PRO A 66 7.60 27.88 1.04
N GLU A 67 7.11 28.87 0.29
CA GLU A 67 5.87 29.61 0.54
C GLU A 67 4.61 28.72 0.57
N LEU A 68 4.64 27.54 -0.05
CA LEU A 68 3.52 26.61 -0.09
C LEU A 68 3.45 25.68 1.13
N ARG A 69 4.56 25.56 1.89
CA ARG A 69 4.66 24.65 3.05
C ARG A 69 3.58 24.88 4.12
N PRO A 70 3.18 26.12 4.47
CA PRO A 70 2.13 26.34 5.47
C PRO A 70 0.78 25.74 5.07
N TYR A 71 0.45 25.69 3.78
CA TYR A 71 -0.81 25.14 3.29
C TYR A 71 -0.84 23.61 3.31
N ILE A 72 0.31 22.97 3.09
CA ILE A 72 0.44 21.51 3.05
C ILE A 72 0.69 20.91 4.45
N PHE A 73 1.56 21.52 5.26
CA PHE A 73 1.99 20.94 6.55
C PHE A 73 1.41 21.65 7.77
N ALA A 74 1.17 22.96 7.70
CA ALA A 74 0.65 23.73 8.84
C ALA A 74 -0.87 23.93 8.79
N ARG A 75 -1.56 23.27 7.84
CA ARG A 75 -3.02 23.33 7.65
C ARG A 75 -3.55 24.77 7.52
N LYS A 76 -2.76 25.67 6.95
CA LYS A 76 -3.19 27.04 6.70
C LYS A 76 -4.45 27.02 5.80
N PRO A 77 -5.49 27.83 6.09
CA PRO A 77 -6.61 28.00 5.19
C PRO A 77 -6.16 28.35 3.77
N VAL A 78 -6.88 27.88 2.75
CA VAL A 78 -6.56 28.18 1.34
C VAL A 78 -6.96 29.64 1.04
N ASP A 79 -6.05 30.57 1.27
CA ASP A 79 -6.18 32.01 0.94
C ASP A 79 -5.36 32.40 -0.30
N LEU A 80 -4.96 31.40 -1.10
CA LEU A 80 -4.24 31.58 -2.35
C LEU A 80 -5.19 31.84 -3.53
N ALA A 81 -4.70 32.54 -4.55
CA ALA A 81 -5.43 32.79 -5.79
C ALA A 81 -4.49 32.74 -7.01
N GLY A 82 -5.07 32.48 -8.19
CA GLY A 82 -4.33 32.43 -9.45
C GLY A 82 -3.20 31.40 -9.45
N GLU A 83 -2.03 31.79 -9.94
CA GLU A 83 -0.91 30.87 -10.19
C GLU A 83 -0.41 30.16 -8.90
N ASP A 84 -0.45 30.84 -7.74
CA ASP A 84 0.00 30.22 -6.49
C ASP A 84 -0.98 29.18 -5.97
N LEU A 85 -2.29 29.36 -6.21
CA LEU A 85 -3.29 28.34 -5.94
C LEU A 85 -3.08 27.13 -6.87
N ASP A 86 -2.89 27.36 -8.16
CA ASP A 86 -2.65 26.30 -9.13
C ASP A 86 -1.42 25.47 -8.77
N ARG A 87 -0.33 26.13 -8.38
CA ARG A 87 0.89 25.46 -7.89
C ARG A 87 0.65 24.64 -6.64
N ALA A 88 -0.08 25.20 -5.65
CA ALA A 88 -0.43 24.47 -4.43
C ALA A 88 -1.28 23.23 -4.72
N LEU A 89 -2.24 23.36 -5.64
CA LEU A 89 -3.11 22.25 -6.06
C LEU A 89 -2.33 21.18 -6.82
N ILE A 90 -1.37 21.53 -7.69
CA ILE A 90 -0.51 20.55 -8.37
C ILE A 90 0.29 19.72 -7.37
N VAL A 91 0.88 20.37 -6.37
CA VAL A 91 1.61 19.67 -5.30
C VAL A 91 0.66 18.77 -4.51
N ALA A 92 -0.49 19.28 -4.12
CA ALA A 92 -1.49 18.51 -3.36
C ALA A 92 -2.01 17.30 -4.16
N ASP A 93 -2.30 17.47 -5.46
CA ASP A 93 -2.74 16.42 -6.37
C ASP A 93 -1.69 15.30 -6.48
N GLN A 94 -0.43 15.67 -6.67
CA GLN A 94 0.68 14.72 -6.74
C GLN A 94 0.84 13.91 -5.45
N MET A 95 0.80 14.59 -4.30
CA MET A 95 0.92 13.94 -2.98
C MET A 95 -0.31 13.08 -2.67
N ALA A 96 -1.52 13.56 -2.97
CA ALA A 96 -2.76 12.81 -2.77
C ALA A 96 -2.79 11.54 -3.62
N GLY A 97 -2.37 11.62 -4.89
CA GLY A 97 -2.27 10.47 -5.79
C GLY A 97 -1.24 9.44 -5.31
N ALA A 98 -0.13 9.88 -4.73
CA ALA A 98 0.86 8.99 -4.12
C ALA A 98 0.28 8.22 -2.93
N VAL A 99 -0.41 8.92 -2.02
CA VAL A 99 -1.03 8.30 -0.84
C VAL A 99 -2.18 7.38 -1.24
N ASP A 100 -3.04 7.78 -2.18
CA ASP A 100 -4.11 6.93 -2.71
C ASP A 100 -3.57 5.61 -3.28
N HIS A 101 -2.49 5.69 -4.08
CA HIS A 101 -1.83 4.51 -4.60
C HIS A 101 -1.27 3.61 -3.49
N ALA A 102 -0.61 4.21 -2.50
CA ALA A 102 -0.03 3.46 -1.39
C ALA A 102 -1.08 2.77 -0.52
N LEU A 103 -2.22 3.43 -0.27
CA LEU A 103 -3.36 2.85 0.43
C LEU A 103 -3.89 1.62 -0.32
N ARG A 104 -4.08 1.74 -1.64
CA ARG A 104 -4.54 0.62 -2.49
C ARG A 104 -3.59 -0.58 -2.43
N VAL A 105 -2.29 -0.33 -2.46
CA VAL A 105 -1.27 -1.38 -2.38
C VAL A 105 -1.26 -2.01 -0.99
N GLY A 106 -1.35 -1.21 0.08
CA GLY A 106 -1.43 -1.67 1.46
C GLY A 106 -2.65 -2.54 1.72
N ASP A 107 -3.82 -2.16 1.21
CA ASP A 107 -5.05 -2.96 1.32
C ASP A 107 -4.94 -4.31 0.60
N ARG A 108 -4.24 -4.35 -0.55
CA ARG A 108 -4.06 -5.58 -1.33
C ARG A 108 -2.99 -6.51 -0.75
N PHE A 109 -1.99 -5.94 -0.08
CA PHE A 109 -0.87 -6.68 0.49
C PHE A 109 -0.60 -6.23 1.93
N PRO A 110 -1.52 -6.55 2.86
CA PRO A 110 -1.44 -6.05 4.23
C PRO A 110 -0.19 -6.54 4.96
N ASP A 111 0.33 -5.67 5.81
CA ASP A 111 1.41 -5.97 6.75
C ASP A 111 0.90 -5.82 8.17
N PRO A 112 0.99 -6.83 9.03
CA PRO A 112 0.62 -6.66 10.43
C PRO A 112 1.62 -5.78 11.20
N ASP A 113 2.85 -5.64 10.72
CA ASP A 113 3.94 -4.97 11.45
C ASP A 113 4.17 -3.51 11.01
N ASP A 114 3.48 -3.04 9.97
CA ASP A 114 3.62 -1.69 9.41
C ASP A 114 2.27 -0.97 9.43
N GLU A 115 2.18 0.16 10.15
CA GLU A 115 0.99 1.02 10.12
C GLU A 115 0.74 1.62 8.72
N GLY A 116 1.78 1.66 7.87
CA GLY A 116 1.73 2.06 6.48
C GLY A 116 1.32 3.52 6.27
N TRP A 117 0.46 3.73 5.28
CA TRP A 117 0.02 5.05 4.80
C TRP A 117 -1.28 5.61 5.41
N PRO A 118 -2.16 4.83 6.08
CA PRO A 118 -3.32 5.37 6.79
C PRO A 118 -3.05 6.56 7.74
N PRO A 119 -1.93 6.64 8.50
CA PRO A 119 -1.61 7.83 9.29
C PRO A 119 -1.46 9.09 8.44
N VAL A 120 -0.79 9.01 7.29
CA VAL A 120 -0.60 10.13 6.35
C VAL A 120 -1.94 10.56 5.76
N ALA A 121 -2.78 9.61 5.36
CA ALA A 121 -4.12 9.88 4.86
C ALA A 121 -4.98 10.64 5.89
N ARG A 122 -4.95 10.24 7.17
CA ARG A 122 -5.65 10.94 8.26
C ARG A 122 -5.17 12.37 8.46
N GLU A 123 -3.88 12.63 8.25
CA GLU A 123 -3.33 13.98 8.29
C GLU A 123 -3.78 14.81 7.09
N MET A 124 -3.82 14.23 5.88
CA MET A 124 -4.34 14.91 4.68
C MET A 124 -5.80 15.34 4.83
N VAL A 125 -6.65 14.52 5.45
CA VAL A 125 -8.06 14.86 5.69
C VAL A 125 -8.22 16.15 6.49
N ARG A 126 -7.28 16.46 7.38
CA ARG A 126 -7.33 17.65 8.25
C ARG A 126 -6.80 18.91 7.56
N THR A 127 -6.27 18.79 6.35
CA THR A 127 -5.56 19.87 5.66
C THR A 127 -6.44 20.44 4.54
N PRO A 128 -6.77 21.75 4.57
CA PRO A 128 -7.76 22.35 3.66
C PRO A 128 -7.49 22.17 2.16
N ILE A 129 -6.22 22.23 1.74
CA ILE A 129 -5.88 22.09 0.31
C ILE A 129 -6.17 20.66 -0.21
N PHE A 130 -6.00 19.64 0.63
CA PHE A 130 -6.35 18.26 0.28
C PHE A 130 -7.85 18.02 0.28
N GLN A 131 -8.60 18.69 1.17
CA GLN A 131 -10.07 18.66 1.13
C GLN A 131 -10.60 19.24 -0.18
N THR A 132 -9.94 20.29 -0.69
CA THR A 132 -10.29 20.91 -1.97
C THR A 132 -10.06 19.93 -3.12
N ILE A 133 -8.84 19.42 -3.29
CA ILE A 133 -8.51 18.57 -4.45
C ILE A 133 -9.24 17.22 -4.44
N VAL A 134 -9.35 16.57 -3.26
CA VAL A 134 -10.04 15.28 -3.15
C VAL A 134 -11.55 15.45 -3.28
N GLY A 135 -12.10 16.58 -2.82
CA GLY A 135 -13.50 16.93 -3.00
C GLY A 135 -13.87 17.23 -4.46
N GLU A 136 -12.98 17.89 -5.21
CA GLU A 136 -13.19 18.21 -6.62
C GLU A 136 -13.08 16.98 -7.53
N LYS A 137 -12.20 16.03 -7.19
CA LYS A 137 -11.89 14.86 -8.01
C LYS A 137 -11.98 13.53 -7.23
N PRO A 138 -13.16 13.16 -6.70
CA PRO A 138 -13.28 11.98 -5.85
C PRO A 138 -12.97 10.65 -6.56
N LEU A 139 -13.13 10.61 -7.89
CA LEU A 139 -12.82 9.42 -8.70
C LEU A 139 -11.33 9.20 -8.93
N ASP A 140 -10.52 10.25 -8.82
CA ASP A 140 -9.07 10.17 -9.01
C ASP A 140 -8.37 9.64 -7.74
N PHE A 141 -9.04 9.75 -6.60
CA PHE A 141 -8.54 9.32 -5.29
C PHE A 141 -9.55 8.40 -4.58
N PRO A 142 -9.92 7.24 -5.15
CA PRO A 142 -11.00 6.42 -4.62
C PRO A 142 -10.68 5.77 -3.27
N ASP A 143 -9.40 5.51 -2.97
CA ASP A 143 -8.96 4.86 -1.74
C ASP A 143 -8.69 5.89 -0.65
N LEU A 144 -8.05 7.01 -1.00
CA LEU A 144 -7.88 8.15 -0.11
C LEU A 144 -9.22 8.83 0.21
N GLY A 145 -10.11 8.97 -0.77
CA GLY A 145 -11.42 9.60 -0.64
C GLY A 145 -12.33 8.95 0.40
N LYS A 146 -12.14 7.64 0.69
CA LYS A 146 -12.83 6.94 1.79
C LYS A 146 -12.63 7.66 3.13
N TYR A 147 -11.46 8.23 3.37
CA TYR A 147 -11.12 8.98 4.58
C TYR A 147 -11.77 10.37 4.64
N PHE A 148 -12.21 10.91 3.51
CA PHE A 148 -12.89 12.21 3.43
C PHE A 148 -14.42 12.06 3.53
N THR A 149 -14.98 10.94 3.05
CA THR A 149 -16.42 10.63 3.15
C THR A 149 -16.83 10.07 4.51
N LYS A 150 -15.96 9.27 5.14
CA LYS A 150 -16.14 8.85 6.51
C LYS A 150 -15.60 9.98 7.38
N GLY A 151 -16.49 10.74 8.01
CA GLY A 151 -16.17 11.44 9.25
C GLY A 151 -15.87 10.44 10.37
N ASP A 152 -15.00 9.46 10.13
CA ASP A 152 -14.58 8.46 11.09
C ASP A 152 -13.88 9.22 12.22
N LYS A 153 -14.63 9.32 13.32
CA LYS A 153 -14.22 9.76 14.64
C LYS A 153 -12.71 9.61 14.80
N ILE A 154 -12.00 10.73 14.69
CA ILE A 154 -10.64 10.84 15.21
C ILE A 154 -10.73 10.41 16.67
N PRO A 155 -10.12 9.29 17.12
CA PRO A 155 -10.02 9.05 18.54
C PRO A 155 -9.30 10.26 19.11
N ALA A 156 -9.95 10.94 20.07
CA ALA A 156 -9.36 12.06 20.77
C ALA A 156 -7.97 11.61 21.26
N ALA A 157 -6.97 12.49 21.09
CA ALA A 157 -5.64 12.24 21.61
C ALA A 157 -5.75 11.79 23.08
N PRO A 158 -4.93 10.82 23.54
CA PRO A 158 -4.95 10.43 24.94
C PRO A 158 -4.73 11.68 25.80
N ASP A 159 -5.62 11.89 26.77
CA ASP A 159 -5.58 13.00 27.70
C ASP A 159 -4.26 12.95 28.48
N THR A 160 -3.29 13.78 28.09
CA THR A 160 -2.02 13.95 28.78
C THR A 160 -2.14 15.02 29.86
N THR A 161 -3.25 15.07 30.61
CA THR A 161 -3.26 15.82 31.86
C THR A 161 -2.34 15.12 32.87
N PRO A 162 -1.27 15.77 33.34
CA PRO A 162 -0.46 15.21 34.40
C PRO A 162 -1.30 15.14 35.67
N ASN A 163 -1.42 13.94 36.21
CA ASN A 163 -2.08 13.68 37.49
C ASN A 163 -1.41 14.56 38.56
N LYS A 164 -2.16 15.49 39.14
CA LYS A 164 -1.73 16.34 40.26
C LYS A 164 -1.90 15.61 41.59
#